data_AF-A0A7K0VCA5-F1
#
_entry.id   AF-A0A7K0VCA5-F1
#
_cell.length_a   1.000
_cell.length_b   1.000
_cell.length_c   1.000
_cell.angle_alpha   90.00
_cell.angle_beta   90.00
_cell.angle_gamma   90.00
#
_symmetry.space_group_name_H-M   'P 1'
#
loop_
_entity.id
_entity.type
_entity.pdbx_description
1 polymer ?
#
loop_
_entity_poly.entity_id
_entity_poly.type
_entity_poly.pdbx_seq_one_letter_code
_entity_poly.pdbx_strand_id
1 'polypeptide(L)'
;MMTTQLPELPGPQPSGPQADWSGSSSPYSTDSAYSTYSGYTPDEPNNSARPPSRRGRAAALVAGACVMTLGAGTLGGAIGYLAARDSLATGPLQVAAASSLSAPASGSIAAVAAAVQPSVVQLDVSGDAGSGTGSGFVIRDDGYIVTNNHVAGSAKSSGSIKVSFADGTTADGTLVGANPGYDIAVVKVDRA
;
A
#
# COMPACT_ATOMS: atom_id res chain seq x y z
N MET A 1 13.92 -24.68 -60.81
CA MET A 1 12.75 -23.77 -60.82
C MET A 1 11.92 -24.14 -59.59
N MET A 2 12.14 -23.48 -58.45
CA MET A 2 11.47 -23.79 -57.17
C MET A 2 10.62 -22.57 -56.78
N THR A 3 9.30 -22.74 -56.82
CA THR A 3 8.33 -21.75 -56.36
C THR A 3 8.25 -21.83 -54.83
N THR A 4 8.61 -20.76 -54.14
CA THR A 4 8.43 -20.62 -52.69
C THR A 4 7.08 -19.95 -52.44
N GLN A 5 6.19 -20.65 -51.72
CA GLN A 5 4.85 -20.19 -51.37
C GLN A 5 4.92 -19.38 -50.06
N LEU A 6 4.42 -18.14 -50.09
CA LEU A 6 4.36 -17.24 -48.93
C LEU A 6 3.30 -17.70 -47.91
N PRO A 7 3.54 -17.55 -46.60
CA PRO A 7 2.53 -17.84 -45.58
C PRO A 7 1.43 -16.76 -45.58
N GLU A 8 0.18 -17.22 -45.47
CA GLU A 8 -1.03 -16.41 -45.49
C GLU A 8 -1.25 -15.70 -44.13
N LEU A 9 -1.55 -14.41 -44.17
CA LEU A 9 -1.77 -13.60 -42.98
C LEU A 9 -3.15 -13.88 -42.36
N PRO A 10 -3.29 -13.91 -41.01
CA PRO A 10 -4.59 -14.05 -40.36
C PRO A 10 -5.50 -12.87 -40.71
N GLY A 11 -6.75 -13.16 -41.10
CA GLY A 11 -7.76 -12.15 -41.38
C GLY A 11 -8.21 -11.35 -40.14
N PRO A 12 -8.83 -10.17 -40.33
CA PRO A 12 -9.25 -9.30 -39.24
C PRO A 12 -10.32 -9.96 -38.36
N GLN A 13 -10.14 -9.86 -37.05
CA GLN A 13 -11.08 -10.35 -36.03
C GLN A 13 -12.32 -9.43 -35.96
N PRO A 14 -13.53 -9.98 -35.70
CA PRO A 14 -14.72 -9.18 -35.51
C PRO A 14 -14.68 -8.40 -34.18
N SER A 15 -15.05 -7.13 -34.23
CA SER A 15 -15.13 -6.19 -33.11
C SER A 15 -16.30 -6.54 -32.18
N GLY A 16 -16.02 -6.73 -30.89
CA GLY A 16 -17.04 -6.85 -29.84
C GLY A 16 -17.72 -5.52 -29.53
N PRO A 17 -18.88 -5.52 -28.84
CA PRO A 17 -19.64 -4.31 -28.56
C PRO A 17 -18.90 -3.38 -27.58
N GLN A 18 -18.73 -2.12 -27.97
CA GLN A 18 -18.22 -1.04 -27.13
C GLN A 18 -19.31 -0.56 -26.16
N ALA A 19 -18.96 -0.42 -24.88
CA ALA A 19 -19.84 0.17 -23.87
C ALA A 19 -19.73 1.71 -23.92
N ASP A 20 -20.80 2.35 -24.36
CA ASP A 20 -20.97 3.81 -24.33
C ASP A 20 -21.22 4.29 -22.91
N TRP A 21 -20.28 5.05 -22.35
CA TRP A 21 -20.49 5.84 -21.13
C TRP A 21 -20.77 7.29 -21.52
N SER A 22 -22.04 7.58 -21.82
CA SER A 22 -22.54 8.95 -21.99
C SER A 22 -23.35 9.35 -20.74
N GLY A 23 -22.94 10.45 -20.11
CA GLY A 23 -23.54 10.96 -18.89
C GLY A 23 -24.99 11.42 -19.03
N SER A 24 -25.68 11.43 -17.89
CA SER A 24 -27.00 12.05 -17.74
C SER A 24 -27.00 12.99 -16.54
N SER A 25 -27.12 14.27 -16.85
CA SER A 25 -27.46 15.40 -16.00
C SER A 25 -28.74 15.16 -15.19
N SER A 26 -28.73 15.50 -13.90
CA SER A 26 -29.94 15.56 -13.06
C SER A 26 -30.75 16.83 -13.32
N PRO A 27 -32.05 16.74 -13.65
CA PRO A 27 -32.95 17.89 -13.68
C PRO A 27 -33.65 18.08 -12.33
N TYR A 28 -33.83 19.35 -12.00
CA TYR A 28 -34.66 19.87 -10.92
C TYR A 28 -36.13 19.49 -11.11
N SER A 29 -36.80 19.07 -10.03
CA SER A 29 -38.26 19.00 -9.95
C SER A 29 -38.73 19.63 -8.64
N THR A 30 -39.63 20.59 -8.79
CA THR A 30 -40.35 21.33 -7.76
C THR A 30 -41.57 20.60 -7.21
N ASP A 31 -41.86 20.95 -5.97
CA ASP A 31 -43.17 21.33 -5.41
C ASP A 31 -43.88 20.39 -4.42
N SER A 32 -44.51 21.13 -3.52
CA SER A 32 -45.00 20.94 -2.18
C SER A 32 -46.21 20.02 -2.06
N ALA A 33 -46.31 19.36 -0.90
CA ALA A 33 -47.58 18.89 -0.36
C ALA A 33 -47.65 19.21 1.15
N TYR A 34 -48.87 19.57 1.57
CA TYR A 34 -49.28 20.23 2.80
C TYR A 34 -49.01 19.49 4.14
N SER A 35 -48.72 20.31 5.16
CA SER A 35 -49.17 20.32 6.57
C SER A 35 -49.77 19.06 7.24
N THR A 36 -49.29 18.73 8.45
CA THR A 36 -50.12 18.71 9.69
C THR A 36 -49.21 18.60 10.93
N TYR A 37 -49.40 19.54 11.87
CA TYR A 37 -48.83 19.56 13.22
C TYR A 37 -49.73 18.77 14.17
N SER A 38 -49.18 17.86 14.99
CA SER A 38 -49.91 17.31 16.15
C SER A 38 -48.97 16.80 17.25
N GLY A 39 -48.98 17.52 18.37
CA GLY A 39 -49.11 16.98 19.74
C GLY A 39 -48.07 16.01 20.27
N TYR A 40 -47.16 16.52 21.10
CA TYR A 40 -46.40 15.74 22.08
C TYR A 40 -47.27 15.53 23.33
N THR A 41 -47.42 14.29 23.82
CA THR A 41 -47.86 13.99 25.19
C THR A 41 -46.77 13.20 25.90
N PRO A 42 -46.36 13.57 27.13
CA PRO A 42 -45.33 12.87 27.87
C PRO A 42 -45.88 11.57 28.48
N ASP A 43 -45.11 10.49 28.36
CA ASP A 43 -45.37 9.22 29.04
C ASP A 43 -45.04 9.31 30.55
N GLU A 44 -45.93 8.74 31.35
CA GLU A 44 -45.93 8.69 32.81
C GLU A 44 -45.00 7.56 33.34
N PRO A 45 -44.24 7.76 34.44
CA PRO A 45 -43.34 6.73 34.94
C PRO A 45 -44.06 5.69 35.81
N ASN A 46 -44.04 4.42 35.37
CA ASN A 46 -44.48 3.26 36.14
C ASN A 46 -43.56 3.00 37.36
N ASN A 47 -44.08 3.26 38.56
CA ASN A 47 -43.47 2.89 39.84
C ASN A 47 -43.83 1.45 40.24
N SER A 48 -42.88 0.53 40.11
CA SER A 48 -42.93 -0.77 40.77
C SER A 48 -41.91 -0.81 41.91
N ALA A 49 -42.41 -0.85 43.15
CA ALA A 49 -41.60 -0.84 44.38
C ALA A 49 -40.71 -2.08 44.52
N ARG A 50 -39.41 -1.88 44.76
CA ARG A 50 -38.43 -2.94 45.07
C ARG A 50 -38.21 -3.02 46.60
N PRO A 51 -38.12 -4.22 47.21
CA PRO A 51 -38.01 -4.38 48.66
C PRO A 51 -36.66 -3.88 49.22
N PRO A 52 -36.59 -3.56 50.53
CA PRO A 52 -35.45 -2.86 51.13
C PRO A 52 -34.19 -3.73 51.23
N SER A 53 -33.06 -3.07 51.05
CA SER A 53 -31.78 -3.68 50.69
C SER A 53 -30.88 -3.95 51.90
N ARG A 54 -30.42 -5.19 52.09
CA ARG A 54 -29.38 -5.59 53.07
C ARG A 54 -27.96 -5.25 52.57
N ARG A 55 -27.72 -3.97 52.23
CA ARG A 55 -26.49 -3.50 51.55
C ARG A 55 -25.20 -3.59 52.39
N GLY A 56 -25.29 -3.49 53.72
CA GLY A 56 -24.09 -3.42 54.58
C GLY A 56 -23.23 -4.69 54.58
N ARG A 57 -23.85 -5.88 54.63
CA ARG A 57 -23.10 -7.16 54.66
C ARG A 57 -22.62 -7.59 53.27
N ALA A 58 -23.39 -7.29 52.23
CA ALA A 58 -23.01 -7.59 50.85
C ALA A 58 -21.82 -6.73 50.39
N ALA A 59 -21.79 -5.44 50.74
CA ALA A 59 -20.67 -4.55 50.41
C ALA A 59 -19.35 -4.98 51.09
N ALA A 60 -19.41 -5.43 52.35
CA ALA A 60 -18.23 -5.93 53.06
C ALA A 60 -17.67 -7.23 52.45
N LEU A 61 -18.55 -8.12 51.96
CA LEU A 61 -18.15 -9.38 51.33
C LEU A 61 -17.51 -9.16 49.95
N VAL A 62 -18.05 -8.22 49.17
CA VAL A 62 -17.47 -7.81 47.88
C VAL A 62 -16.13 -7.12 48.08
N ALA A 63 -16.01 -6.21 49.05
CA ALA A 63 -14.74 -5.55 49.37
C ALA A 63 -13.65 -6.54 49.82
N GLY A 64 -14.00 -7.50 50.68
CA GLY A 64 -13.08 -8.56 51.11
C GLY A 64 -12.62 -9.46 49.95
N ALA A 65 -13.53 -9.83 49.05
CA ALA A 65 -13.20 -10.61 47.87
C ALA A 65 -12.24 -9.85 46.91
N CYS A 66 -12.47 -8.55 46.69
CA CYS A 66 -11.59 -7.71 45.86
C CYS A 66 -10.17 -7.59 46.43
N VAL A 67 -10.03 -7.43 47.75
CA VAL A 67 -8.70 -7.36 48.39
C VAL A 67 -7.95 -8.68 48.26
N MET A 68 -8.64 -9.81 48.43
CA MET A 68 -8.03 -11.14 48.28
C MET A 68 -7.59 -11.42 46.84
N THR A 69 -8.39 -11.04 45.83
CA THR A 69 -8.00 -11.24 44.42
C THR A 69 -6.87 -10.31 43.98
N LEU A 70 -6.85 -9.06 44.46
CA LEU A 70 -5.73 -8.15 44.24
C LEU A 70 -4.44 -8.65 44.92
N GLY A 71 -4.53 -9.14 46.15
CA GLY A 71 -3.40 -9.73 46.88
C GLY A 71 -2.84 -10.98 46.20
N ALA A 72 -3.69 -11.91 45.79
CA ALA A 72 -3.28 -13.13 45.09
C ALA A 72 -2.66 -12.81 43.71
N GLY A 73 -3.24 -11.87 42.96
CA GLY A 73 -2.73 -11.44 41.66
C GLY A 73 -1.35 -10.78 41.73
N THR A 74 -1.14 -9.89 42.71
CA THR A 74 0.16 -9.21 42.91
C THR A 74 1.26 -10.18 43.34
N LEU A 75 0.97 -11.09 44.27
CA LEU A 75 1.92 -12.11 44.71
C LEU A 75 2.25 -13.11 43.59
N GLY A 76 1.24 -13.60 42.88
CA GLY A 76 1.42 -14.50 41.73
C GLY A 76 2.21 -13.84 40.59
N GLY A 77 1.92 -12.57 40.30
CA GLY A 77 2.65 -11.78 39.30
C GLY A 77 4.12 -11.56 39.67
N ALA A 78 4.42 -11.28 40.94
CA ALA A 78 5.80 -11.11 41.41
C ALA A 78 6.60 -12.42 41.33
N ILE A 79 6.01 -13.55 41.73
CA ILE A 79 6.64 -14.87 41.62
C ILE A 79 6.84 -15.23 40.14
N GLY A 80 5.83 -14.99 39.29
CA GLY A 80 5.93 -15.19 37.85
C GLY A 80 7.04 -14.36 37.20
N TYR A 81 7.20 -13.09 37.60
CA TYR A 81 8.27 -12.21 37.11
C TYR A 81 9.66 -12.72 37.50
N LEU A 82 9.83 -13.15 38.75
CA LEU A 82 11.10 -13.69 39.25
C LEU A 82 11.46 -15.05 38.62
N ALA A 83 10.47 -15.85 38.22
CA ALA A 83 10.69 -17.10 37.48
C ALA A 83 10.96 -16.86 35.98
N ALA A 84 10.29 -15.87 35.39
CA ALA A 84 10.45 -15.53 33.97
C ALA A 84 11.78 -14.81 33.69
N ARG A 85 12.28 -13.96 34.61
CA ARG A 85 13.55 -13.23 34.40
C ARG A 85 14.75 -14.15 34.14
N ASP A 86 14.79 -15.31 34.80
CA ASP A 86 15.88 -16.29 34.63
C ASP A 86 15.69 -17.11 33.33
N SER A 87 14.43 -17.32 32.93
CA SER A 87 14.06 -18.01 31.69
C SER A 87 14.21 -17.14 30.43
N LEU A 88 14.10 -15.81 30.58
CA LEU A 88 14.32 -14.82 29.50
C LEU A 88 15.82 -14.59 29.23
N ALA A 89 16.70 -15.04 30.10
CA ALA A 89 18.14 -14.81 30.02
C ALA A 89 18.93 -15.86 29.22
N THR A 90 18.30 -16.90 28.66
CA THR A 90 19.07 -17.99 28.06
C THR A 90 18.48 -18.51 26.75
N GLY A 91 18.95 -17.91 25.65
CA GLY A 91 18.84 -18.50 24.32
C GLY A 91 19.03 -17.46 23.22
N PRO A 92 20.12 -17.50 22.41
CA PRO A 92 20.10 -16.77 21.16
C PRO A 92 18.92 -17.28 20.34
N LEU A 93 18.00 -16.38 19.97
CA LEU A 93 16.99 -16.68 18.98
C LEU A 93 17.74 -17.03 17.68
N GLN A 94 17.86 -18.31 17.39
CA GLN A 94 18.34 -18.77 16.10
C GLN A 94 17.22 -18.47 15.10
N VAL A 95 17.27 -17.26 14.53
CA VAL A 95 16.58 -17.00 13.26
C VAL A 95 17.22 -17.97 12.29
N ALA A 96 16.46 -19.01 11.90
CA ALA A 96 16.87 -19.88 10.82
C ALA A 96 17.22 -18.97 9.64
N ALA A 97 18.50 -18.93 9.25
CA ALA A 97 18.91 -18.27 8.04
C ALA A 97 18.00 -18.82 6.94
N ALA A 98 17.33 -17.93 6.19
CA ALA A 98 16.49 -18.34 5.08
C ALA A 98 17.34 -19.27 4.20
N SER A 99 16.96 -20.55 4.19
CA SER A 99 17.61 -21.58 3.40
C SER A 99 17.72 -21.01 2.00
N SER A 100 18.96 -20.92 1.50
CA SER A 100 19.33 -20.44 0.17
C SER A 100 18.15 -20.53 -0.79
N LEU A 101 17.58 -19.39 -1.21
CA LEU A 101 16.65 -19.36 -2.33
C LEU A 101 17.34 -20.14 -3.44
N SER A 102 16.76 -21.29 -3.79
CA SER A 102 17.26 -22.08 -4.91
C SER A 102 17.40 -21.12 -6.08
N ALA A 103 18.60 -21.02 -6.63
CA ALA A 103 18.84 -20.15 -7.78
C ALA A 103 17.75 -20.44 -8.83
N PRO A 104 17.17 -19.41 -9.46
CA PRO A 104 16.13 -19.62 -10.46
C PRO A 104 16.58 -20.66 -11.49
N ALA A 105 15.73 -21.63 -11.77
CA ALA A 105 16.05 -22.64 -12.79
C ALA A 105 16.39 -21.95 -14.11
N SER A 106 17.45 -22.39 -14.79
CA SER A 106 17.87 -21.82 -16.07
C SER A 106 16.71 -21.87 -17.07
N GLY A 107 16.40 -20.74 -17.71
CA GLY A 107 15.25 -20.60 -18.62
C GLY A 107 13.90 -20.27 -17.95
N SER A 108 13.85 -20.16 -16.61
CA SER A 108 12.66 -19.67 -15.91
C SER A 108 12.47 -18.16 -16.05
N ILE A 109 11.24 -17.69 -15.92
CA ILE A 109 10.91 -16.25 -15.86
C ILE A 109 11.66 -15.58 -14.70
N ALA A 110 11.80 -16.29 -13.57
CA ALA A 110 12.57 -15.82 -12.42
C ALA A 110 14.06 -15.63 -12.76
N ALA A 111 14.65 -16.47 -13.62
CA ALA A 111 16.03 -16.30 -14.08
C ALA A 111 16.19 -15.06 -14.96
N VAL A 112 15.23 -14.80 -15.85
CA VAL A 112 15.23 -13.58 -16.70
C VAL A 112 15.06 -12.33 -15.83
N ALA A 113 14.11 -12.35 -14.90
CA ALA A 113 13.90 -11.25 -13.96
C ALA A 113 15.16 -10.97 -13.15
N ALA A 114 15.81 -12.01 -12.58
CA ALA A 114 17.05 -11.86 -11.83
C ALA A 114 18.20 -11.31 -12.70
N ALA A 115 18.26 -11.68 -13.97
CA ALA A 115 19.29 -11.18 -14.89
C ALA A 115 19.07 -9.70 -15.28
N VAL A 116 17.82 -9.25 -15.41
CA VAL A 116 17.47 -7.88 -15.86
C VAL A 116 17.31 -6.89 -14.71
N GLN A 117 17.00 -7.37 -13.49
CA GLN A 117 16.75 -6.54 -12.32
C GLN A 117 17.83 -5.47 -12.06
N PRO A 118 19.14 -5.74 -12.21
CA PRO A 118 20.17 -4.72 -11.99
C PRO A 118 20.08 -3.50 -12.93
N SER A 119 19.47 -3.66 -14.11
CA SER A 119 19.31 -2.59 -15.11
C SER A 119 18.05 -1.75 -14.90
N VAL A 120 17.14 -2.17 -14.01
CA VAL A 120 15.90 -1.45 -13.72
C VAL A 120 16.11 -0.46 -12.59
N VAL A 121 15.62 0.76 -12.78
CA VAL A 121 15.70 1.84 -11.80
C VAL A 121 14.32 2.40 -11.52
N GLN A 122 14.17 3.00 -10.33
CA GLN A 122 13.03 3.87 -10.00
C GLN A 122 13.43 5.33 -10.18
N LEU A 123 12.52 6.12 -10.73
CA LEU A 123 12.66 7.56 -10.87
C LEU A 123 11.59 8.22 -10.00
N ASP A 124 12.02 9.17 -9.18
CA ASP A 124 11.18 10.09 -8.45
C ASP A 124 11.45 11.50 -8.95
N VAL A 125 10.43 12.10 -9.56
CA VAL A 125 10.52 13.37 -10.29
C VAL A 125 9.64 14.39 -9.61
N SER A 126 10.14 15.59 -9.43
CA SER A 126 9.38 16.73 -8.91
C SER A 126 9.68 17.95 -9.75
N GLY A 127 8.65 18.70 -10.15
CA GLY A 127 8.80 19.98 -10.85
C GLY A 127 7.58 20.86 -10.66
N ASP A 128 7.63 22.08 -11.21
CA ASP A 128 6.56 23.08 -11.05
C ASP A 128 5.20 22.61 -11.58
N ALA A 129 5.20 21.72 -12.58
CA ALA A 129 4.00 21.16 -13.19
C ALA A 129 3.46 19.91 -12.46
N GLY A 130 4.11 19.48 -11.38
CA GLY A 130 3.73 18.31 -10.58
C GLY A 130 4.90 17.35 -10.31
N SER A 131 4.59 16.27 -9.60
CA SER A 131 5.52 15.16 -9.34
C SER A 131 5.10 13.91 -10.11
N GLY A 132 6.08 13.02 -10.36
CA GLY A 132 5.87 11.74 -11.01
C GLY A 132 6.83 10.71 -10.47
N THR A 133 6.34 9.48 -10.27
CA THR A 133 7.17 8.32 -9.93
C THR A 133 7.00 7.28 -11.02
N GLY A 134 8.08 6.64 -11.43
CA GLY A 134 8.04 5.62 -12.48
C GLY A 134 9.29 4.77 -12.50
N SER A 135 9.36 3.87 -13.47
CA SER A 135 10.55 3.05 -13.71
C SER A 135 11.35 3.56 -14.91
N GLY A 136 12.58 3.10 -15.00
CA GLY A 136 13.43 3.30 -16.17
C GLY A 136 14.41 2.15 -16.32
N PHE A 137 15.12 2.16 -17.45
CA PHE A 137 16.14 1.17 -17.76
C PHE A 137 17.46 1.87 -18.06
N VAL A 138 18.53 1.40 -17.43
CA VAL A 138 19.90 1.81 -17.78
C VAL A 138 20.23 1.18 -19.13
N ILE A 139 20.48 2.02 -20.14
CA ILE A 139 20.78 1.58 -21.51
C ILE A 139 22.25 1.69 -21.88
N ARG A 140 23.05 2.40 -21.06
CA ARG A 140 24.49 2.58 -21.24
C ARG A 140 25.19 2.63 -19.90
N ASP A 141 26.40 2.09 -19.86
CA ASP A 141 27.23 2.02 -18.65
C ASP A 141 27.63 3.40 -18.11
N ASP A 142 27.61 4.44 -18.96
CA ASP A 142 27.85 5.82 -18.55
C ASP A 142 26.61 6.53 -17.95
N GLY A 143 25.55 5.77 -17.62
CA GLY A 143 24.44 6.26 -16.80
C GLY A 143 23.29 6.90 -17.59
N TYR A 144 23.09 6.50 -18.84
CA TYR A 144 21.88 6.91 -19.58
C TYR A 144 20.71 5.97 -19.27
N ILE A 145 19.57 6.57 -18.91
CA ILE A 145 18.35 5.88 -18.54
C ILE A 145 17.24 6.29 -19.50
N VAL A 146 16.49 5.30 -20.00
CA VAL A 146 15.26 5.54 -20.76
C VAL A 146 14.05 5.32 -19.87
N THR A 147 13.08 6.22 -19.96
CA THR A 147 11.80 6.17 -19.26
C THR A 147 10.70 6.80 -20.13
N ASN A 148 9.50 6.92 -19.62
CA ASN A 148 8.42 7.64 -20.29
C ASN A 148 8.54 9.16 -20.10
N ASN A 149 8.12 9.92 -21.10
CA ASN A 149 8.06 11.39 -20.99
C ASN A 149 7.04 11.81 -19.93
N HIS A 150 5.96 11.08 -19.70
CA HIS A 150 5.03 11.41 -18.63
C HIS A 150 5.65 11.28 -17.22
N VAL A 151 6.72 10.49 -17.07
CA VAL A 151 7.44 10.36 -15.79
C VAL A 151 8.41 11.53 -15.59
N ALA A 152 9.32 11.74 -16.55
CA ALA A 152 10.42 12.69 -16.39
C ALA A 152 10.19 14.07 -17.04
N GLY A 153 9.14 14.24 -17.84
CA GLY A 153 8.89 15.44 -18.63
C GLY A 153 8.53 16.67 -17.80
N SER A 154 8.03 16.50 -16.57
CA SER A 154 7.76 17.60 -15.63
C SER A 154 9.03 18.30 -15.15
N ALA A 155 10.20 17.66 -15.29
CA ALA A 155 11.49 18.24 -14.90
C ALA A 155 12.13 19.16 -15.96
N LYS A 156 11.50 19.37 -17.12
CA LYS A 156 12.05 20.17 -18.23
C LYS A 156 12.41 21.62 -17.87
N SER A 157 11.62 22.25 -17.00
CA SER A 157 11.78 23.67 -16.68
C SER A 157 12.62 23.88 -15.42
N SER A 158 12.14 23.39 -14.28
CA SER A 158 12.78 23.56 -12.96
C SER A 158 12.44 22.37 -12.05
N GLY A 159 12.74 21.15 -12.49
CA GLY A 159 12.50 19.96 -11.68
C GLY A 159 13.76 19.25 -11.23
N SER A 160 13.60 18.41 -10.22
CA SER A 160 14.59 17.44 -9.77
C SER A 160 14.17 16.03 -10.17
N ILE A 161 15.16 15.21 -10.50
CA ILE A 161 14.99 13.78 -10.75
C ILE A 161 15.92 13.06 -9.78
N LYS A 162 15.37 12.20 -8.94
CA LYS A 162 16.14 11.26 -8.12
C LYS A 162 15.96 9.86 -8.68
N VAL A 163 17.07 9.16 -8.90
CA VAL A 163 17.08 7.80 -9.42
C VAL A 163 17.51 6.85 -8.30
N SER A 164 16.73 5.80 -8.07
CA SER A 164 17.04 4.73 -7.12
C SER A 164 17.35 3.44 -7.87
N PHE A 165 18.46 2.80 -7.53
CA PHE A 165 18.94 1.58 -8.18
C PHE A 165 18.60 0.32 -7.37
N ALA A 166 18.71 -0.84 -8.01
CA ALA A 166 18.42 -2.13 -7.38
C ALA A 166 19.34 -2.47 -6.19
N ASP A 167 20.52 -1.86 -6.11
CA ASP A 167 21.47 -1.99 -4.98
C ASP A 167 21.11 -1.08 -3.78
N GLY A 168 20.04 -0.29 -3.89
CA GLY A 168 19.58 0.66 -2.87
C GLY A 168 20.30 2.01 -2.91
N THR A 169 21.26 2.20 -3.79
CA THR A 169 21.91 3.51 -3.98
C THR A 169 20.98 4.49 -4.70
N THR A 170 21.24 5.78 -4.54
CA THR A 170 20.51 6.84 -5.24
C THR A 170 21.46 7.82 -5.91
N ALA A 171 21.03 8.42 -7.02
CA ALA A 171 21.76 9.46 -7.72
C ALA A 171 20.81 10.56 -8.20
N ASP A 172 21.31 11.79 -8.30
CA ASP A 172 20.58 12.86 -8.96
C ASP A 172 20.66 12.68 -10.49
N GLY A 173 19.53 12.87 -11.15
CA GLY A 173 19.36 12.76 -12.58
C GLY A 173 19.14 14.11 -13.25
N THR A 174 19.69 14.25 -14.45
CA THR A 174 19.45 15.39 -15.34
C THR A 174 18.67 14.91 -16.55
N LEU A 175 17.58 15.61 -16.88
CA LEU A 175 16.83 15.33 -18.10
C LEU A 175 17.68 15.75 -19.31
N VAL A 176 18.09 14.79 -20.14
CA VAL A 176 18.84 15.04 -21.38
C VAL A 176 17.91 15.49 -22.49
N GLY A 177 16.73 14.88 -22.57
CA GLY A 177 15.74 15.20 -23.58
C GLY A 177 14.49 14.34 -23.43
N ALA A 178 13.39 14.80 -24.01
CA ALA A 178 12.15 14.05 -24.05
C ALA A 178 11.30 14.38 -25.28
N ASN A 179 10.55 13.40 -25.74
CA ASN A 179 9.64 13.48 -26.86
C ASN A 179 8.21 13.15 -26.40
N PRO A 180 7.31 14.14 -26.30
CA PRO A 180 5.91 13.92 -25.93
C PRO A 180 5.12 13.07 -26.93
N GLY A 181 5.47 13.10 -28.22
CA GLY A 181 4.74 12.39 -29.28
C GLY A 181 4.93 10.86 -29.22
N TYR A 182 6.07 10.39 -28.72
CA TYR A 182 6.34 8.96 -28.51
C TYR A 182 6.32 8.55 -27.03
N ASP A 183 6.03 9.48 -26.13
CA ASP A 183 6.11 9.32 -24.68
C ASP A 183 7.43 8.73 -24.18
N ILE A 184 8.56 9.24 -24.67
CA ILE A 184 9.91 8.78 -24.28
C ILE A 184 10.72 9.94 -23.70
N ALA A 185 11.49 9.67 -22.65
CA ALA A 185 12.47 10.58 -22.09
C ALA A 185 13.79 9.86 -21.79
N VAL A 186 14.87 10.64 -21.81
CA VAL A 186 16.22 10.18 -21.48
C VAL A 186 16.76 11.00 -20.33
N VAL A 187 17.18 10.31 -19.28
CA VAL A 187 17.77 10.89 -18.07
C VAL A 187 19.23 10.45 -17.98
N LYS A 188 20.12 11.35 -17.60
CA LYS A 188 21.52 11.08 -17.32
C LYS A 188 21.75 11.16 -15.81
N VAL A 189 22.45 10.18 -15.25
CA VAL A 189 22.96 10.20 -13.89
C VAL A 189 24.47 10.16 -13.92
N ASP A 190 25.12 10.86 -13.01
CA ASP A 190 26.57 10.81 -12.85
C ASP A 190 26.91 9.78 -11.77
N ARG A 191 27.34 8.60 -12.23
CA ARG A 191 27.77 7.48 -11.40
C ARG A 191 29.21 7.12 -11.78
N ALA A 192 30.07 7.00 -10.78
CA ALA A 192 31.47 6.55 -10.91
C ALA A 192 31.58 5.04 -10.69
#